data_AF-A0A2S5LZL0-F1
#
_entry.id   AF-A0A2S5LZL0-F1
#
_cell.length_a   1.000
_cell.length_b   1.000
_cell.length_c   1.000
_cell.angle_alpha   90.00
_cell.angle_beta   90.00
_cell.angle_gamma   90.00
#
_symmetry.space_group_name_H-M   'P 1'
#
loop_
_entity.id
_entity.type
_entity.pdbx_description
1 polymer ?
#
loop_
_entity_poly.entity_id
_entity_poly.type
_entity_poly.pdbx_seq_one_letter_code
_entity_poly.pdbx_strand_id
1 'polypeptide(L)'
;MHNINDWLNEHGDYLYRFALARLRDPHQAEDAVQETMLAAIKHHSFEGESSARTWLTGILKHKIIDLQRKRLREMPLSDVIDVDASDTAIDDFFDQRGHWVDKPQQWQTPENALEQKQFLVVLAECLERLPAKLSGIFMMRDVQEIDNEIICKELDITTTNAWVMLYRARMGLRKCLEMHWIME
;
A
#
# COMPACT_ATOMS: atom_id res chain seq x y z
N MET A 1 26.17 22.86 4.99
CA MET A 1 24.85 23.17 4.39
C MET A 1 24.68 22.25 3.19
N HIS A 2 23.83 21.23 3.27
CA HIS A 2 23.45 20.47 2.08
C HIS A 2 22.67 21.41 1.15
N ASN A 3 23.07 21.49 -0.11
CA ASN A 3 22.35 22.24 -1.11
C ASN A 3 21.09 21.46 -1.45
N ILE A 4 19.91 22.06 -1.29
CA ILE A 4 18.63 21.42 -1.60
C ILE A 4 18.56 20.95 -3.07
N ASN A 5 19.39 21.55 -3.93
CA ASN A 5 19.52 21.19 -5.34
C ASN A 5 20.14 19.80 -5.57
N ASP A 6 20.93 19.28 -4.63
CA ASP A 6 21.57 17.97 -4.78
C ASP A 6 20.69 16.81 -4.27
N TRP A 7 19.62 17.12 -3.52
CA TRP A 7 18.73 16.11 -2.95
C TRP A 7 18.07 15.21 -4.00
N LEU A 8 17.87 15.71 -5.22
CA LEU A 8 17.34 14.87 -6.31
C LEU A 8 18.33 13.74 -6.63
N ASN A 9 19.60 14.07 -6.75
CA ASN A 9 20.65 13.10 -7.06
C ASN A 9 20.88 12.15 -5.88
N GLU A 10 20.80 12.66 -4.65
CA GLU A 10 21.11 11.89 -3.45
C GLU A 10 19.96 10.97 -2.98
N HIS A 11 18.71 11.35 -3.27
CA HIS A 11 17.52 10.69 -2.71
C HIS A 11 16.50 10.27 -3.76
N GLY A 12 16.58 10.76 -5.00
CA GLY A 12 15.62 10.50 -6.07
C GLY A 12 15.38 9.02 -6.32
N ASP A 13 16.44 8.23 -6.52
CA ASP A 13 16.32 6.77 -6.74
C ASP A 13 15.61 6.05 -5.60
N TYR A 14 15.93 6.42 -4.36
CA TYR A 14 15.30 5.83 -3.18
C TYR A 14 13.81 6.19 -3.10
N LEU A 15 13.49 7.47 -3.27
CA LEU A 15 12.12 7.98 -3.25
C LEU A 15 11.29 7.38 -4.40
N TYR A 16 11.88 7.26 -5.59
CA TYR A 16 11.24 6.64 -6.75
C TYR A 16 10.92 5.18 -6.49
N ARG A 17 11.87 4.37 -6.02
CA ARG A 17 11.61 2.96 -5.65
C ARG A 17 10.55 2.86 -4.55
N PHE A 18 10.58 3.75 -3.57
CA PHE A 18 9.60 3.81 -2.49
C PHE A 18 8.18 4.11 -3.01
N ALA A 19 8.06 5.04 -3.96
CA ALA A 19 6.81 5.41 -4.61
C ALA A 19 6.32 4.33 -5.55
N LEU A 20 7.19 3.77 -6.39
CA LEU A 20 6.86 2.73 -7.36
C LEU A 20 6.32 1.48 -6.67
N ALA A 21 6.95 1.05 -5.56
CA ALA A 21 6.46 -0.07 -4.76
C ALA A 21 5.05 0.16 -4.20
N ARG A 22 4.61 1.42 -4.04
CA ARG A 22 3.31 1.77 -3.45
C ARG A 22 2.24 2.11 -4.49
N LEU A 23 2.60 2.83 -5.53
CA LEU A 23 1.69 3.30 -6.57
C LEU A 23 1.54 2.30 -7.71
N ARG A 24 2.60 1.52 -7.98
CA ARG A 24 2.63 0.45 -8.99
C ARG A 24 2.28 0.99 -10.39
N ASP A 25 2.69 2.24 -10.60
CA ASP A 25 2.55 3.02 -11.81
C ASP A 25 3.80 3.90 -11.91
N PRO A 26 4.69 3.67 -12.89
CA PRO A 26 5.93 4.42 -13.05
C PRO A 26 5.70 5.92 -13.20
N HIS A 27 4.67 6.34 -13.94
CA HIS A 27 4.40 7.76 -14.18
C HIS A 27 3.93 8.44 -12.90
N GLN A 28 3.00 7.81 -12.16
CA GLN A 28 2.57 8.36 -10.87
C GLN A 28 3.70 8.36 -9.84
N ALA A 29 4.61 7.38 -9.89
CA ALA A 29 5.77 7.35 -9.01
C ALA A 29 6.77 8.49 -9.33
N GLU A 30 7.05 8.74 -10.61
CA GLU A 30 7.87 9.87 -11.05
C GLU A 30 7.23 11.20 -10.64
N ASP A 31 5.95 11.40 -10.92
CA ASP A 31 5.21 12.61 -10.57
C ASP A 31 5.20 12.86 -9.06
N ALA A 32 4.96 11.82 -8.26
CA ALA A 32 4.96 11.94 -6.80
C ALA A 32 6.34 12.35 -6.25
N VAL A 33 7.43 11.85 -6.83
CA VAL A 33 8.79 12.26 -6.47
C VAL A 33 9.02 13.72 -6.89
N GLN A 34 8.66 14.10 -8.11
CA GLN A 34 8.81 15.48 -8.59
C GLN A 34 8.04 16.48 -7.70
N GLU A 35 6.78 16.18 -7.37
CA GLU A 35 6.00 17.00 -6.45
C GLU A 35 6.61 17.09 -5.05
N THR A 36 7.19 15.99 -4.56
CA THR A 36 7.89 15.96 -3.26
C THR A 36 9.09 16.90 -3.28
N MET A 37 9.90 16.87 -4.34
CA MET A 37 11.06 17.74 -4.51
C MET A 37 10.64 19.21 -4.64
N LEU A 38 9.59 19.49 -5.42
CA LEU A 38 9.03 20.84 -5.54
C LEU A 38 8.50 21.36 -4.20
N ALA A 39 7.81 20.53 -3.41
CA ALA A 39 7.34 20.90 -2.08
C ALA A 39 8.51 21.19 -1.14
N ALA A 40 9.55 20.36 -1.17
CA ALA A 40 10.76 20.55 -0.39
C ALA A 40 11.47 21.89 -0.70
N ILE A 41 11.59 22.22 -1.98
CA ILE A 41 12.20 23.48 -2.43
C ILE A 41 11.32 24.67 -2.04
N LYS A 42 9.99 24.57 -2.15
CA LYS A 42 9.09 25.70 -1.87
C LYS A 42 9.01 26.04 -0.39
N HIS A 43 9.01 25.05 0.49
CA HIS A 43 8.68 25.28 1.89
C HIS A 43 9.90 25.49 2.82
N HIS A 44 11.13 25.14 2.38
CA HIS A 44 12.39 25.29 3.16
C HIS A 44 12.28 24.97 4.66
N SER A 45 11.30 24.15 5.06
CA SER A 45 10.89 23.91 6.44
C SER A 45 11.63 22.73 7.07
N PHE A 46 12.76 22.34 6.47
CA PHE A 46 13.59 21.28 7.00
C PHE A 46 14.47 21.83 8.12
N GLU A 47 14.09 21.52 9.36
CA GLU A 47 14.74 22.02 10.57
C GLU A 47 15.93 21.15 11.04
N GLY A 48 16.23 20.05 10.32
CA GLY A 48 17.37 19.19 10.63
C GLY A 48 17.17 18.23 11.81
N GLU A 49 15.94 18.13 12.36
CA GLU A 49 15.61 17.20 13.46
C GLU A 49 15.59 15.72 13.02
N SER A 50 15.60 15.46 11.71
CA SER A 50 15.70 14.13 11.13
C SER A 50 16.63 14.14 9.91
N SER A 51 16.94 12.99 9.33
CA SER A 51 17.67 12.97 8.05
C SER A 51 16.81 13.56 6.93
N ALA A 52 17.43 14.23 5.94
CA ALA A 52 16.71 14.77 4.78
C ALA A 52 15.89 13.67 4.06
N ARG A 53 16.45 12.46 3.94
CA ARG A 53 15.74 11.29 3.40
C ARG A 53 14.48 10.96 4.19
N THR A 54 14.55 10.92 5.52
CA THR A 54 13.39 10.65 6.39
C THR A 54 12.30 11.69 6.18
N TRP A 55 12.67 12.97 6.18
CA TRP A 55 11.75 14.08 5.99
C TRP A 55 11.09 14.06 4.60
N LEU A 56 11.87 13.86 3.53
CA LEU A 56 11.35 13.71 2.16
C LEU A 56 10.42 12.51 2.03
N THR A 57 10.74 11.39 2.69
CA THR A 57 9.87 10.21 2.72
C THR A 57 8.53 10.52 3.38
N GLY A 58 8.53 11.35 4.43
CA GLY A 58 7.33 11.85 5.08
C GLY A 58 6.44 12.63 4.11
N ILE A 59 7.01 13.59 3.37
CA ILE A 59 6.27 14.36 2.35
C ILE A 59 5.72 13.42 1.27
N LEU A 60 6.56 12.55 0.73
CA LEU A 60 6.18 11.59 -0.31
C LEU A 60 5.06 10.65 0.15
N LYS A 61 5.09 10.19 1.40
CA LYS A 61 4.04 9.34 1.97
C LYS A 61 2.68 10.03 1.89
N HIS A 62 2.58 11.31 2.24
CA HIS A 62 1.33 12.06 2.11
C HIS A 62 0.83 12.10 0.66
N LYS A 63 1.73 12.38 -0.30
CA LYS A 63 1.40 12.41 -1.74
C LYS A 63 0.88 11.08 -2.26
N ILE A 64 1.55 9.99 -1.91
CA ILE A 64 1.13 8.63 -2.30
C ILE A 64 -0.26 8.32 -1.76
N ILE A 65 -0.52 8.65 -0.49
CA ILE A 65 -1.81 8.44 0.15
C ILE A 65 -2.91 9.21 -0.60
N ASP A 66 -2.67 10.47 -0.95
CA ASP A 66 -3.64 11.29 -1.68
C ASP A 66 -3.95 10.74 -3.08
N LEU A 67 -2.91 10.31 -3.82
CA LEU A 67 -3.08 9.68 -5.14
C LEU A 67 -3.90 8.39 -5.07
N GLN A 68 -3.61 7.52 -4.10
CA GLN A 68 -4.35 6.26 -3.94
C GLN A 68 -5.80 6.49 -3.51
N ARG A 69 -6.05 7.44 -2.60
CA ARG A 69 -7.41 7.83 -2.21
C ARG A 69 -8.21 8.30 -3.41
N LYS A 70 -7.61 9.11 -4.28
CA LYS A 70 -8.24 9.57 -5.52
C LYS A 70 -8.57 8.38 -6.44
N ARG A 71 -7.58 7.51 -6.71
CA ARG A 71 -7.75 6.33 -7.57
C ARG A 71 -8.89 5.42 -7.09
N LEU A 72 -8.95 5.13 -5.79
CA LEU A 72 -9.95 4.20 -5.25
C LEU A 72 -11.37 4.75 -5.24
N ARG A 73 -11.53 6.08 -5.07
CA ARG A 73 -12.83 6.75 -5.21
C ARG A 73 -13.37 6.72 -6.64
N GLU A 74 -12.48 6.86 -7.62
CA GLU A 74 -12.85 6.93 -9.05
C GLU A 74 -13.16 5.55 -9.65
N MET A 75 -12.85 4.45 -8.96
CA MET A 75 -13.13 3.10 -9.45
C MET A 75 -14.56 2.63 -9.11
N PRO A 76 -15.34 2.17 -10.11
CA PRO A 76 -16.68 1.64 -9.87
C PRO A 76 -16.64 0.45 -8.91
N LEU A 77 -17.69 0.30 -8.08
CA LEU A 77 -17.82 -0.79 -7.10
C LEU A 77 -18.03 -2.17 -7.74
N SER A 78 -18.21 -2.24 -9.06
CA SER A 78 -18.59 -3.44 -9.81
C SER A 78 -17.54 -4.55 -9.79
N ASP A 79 -16.27 -4.25 -9.49
CA ASP A 79 -15.16 -5.22 -9.60
C ASP A 79 -14.85 -5.94 -8.29
N VAL A 80 -15.69 -5.76 -7.25
CA VAL A 80 -15.53 -6.45 -5.95
C VAL A 80 -16.18 -7.85 -5.96
N ILE A 81 -16.89 -8.19 -7.04
CA ILE A 81 -17.66 -9.41 -7.21
C ILE A 81 -17.00 -10.24 -8.32
N ASP A 82 -15.95 -11.00 -8.01
CA ASP A 82 -15.56 -12.25 -8.71
C ASP A 82 -14.18 -12.74 -8.25
N VAL A 83 -14.03 -12.98 -6.95
CA VAL A 83 -13.02 -13.92 -6.45
C VAL A 83 -13.80 -14.96 -5.67
N ASP A 84 -14.19 -16.04 -6.36
CA ASP A 84 -14.90 -17.23 -5.88
C ASP A 84 -15.74 -17.02 -4.61
N ALA A 85 -17.03 -16.71 -4.81
CA ALA A 85 -18.08 -16.80 -3.79
C ALA A 85 -18.35 -18.25 -3.31
N SER A 86 -17.43 -19.19 -3.54
CA SER A 86 -17.51 -20.58 -3.11
C SER A 86 -16.72 -20.88 -1.84
N ASP A 87 -15.91 -19.96 -1.31
CA ASP A 87 -15.32 -20.14 0.03
C ASP A 87 -16.31 -19.67 1.10
N THR A 88 -17.04 -20.67 1.58
CA THR A 88 -17.96 -20.66 2.71
C THR A 88 -17.42 -19.92 3.94
N ALA A 89 -18.31 -19.17 4.60
CA ALA A 89 -18.19 -18.65 5.97
C ALA A 89 -17.36 -17.38 6.21
N ILE A 90 -17.55 -16.32 5.40
CA ILE A 90 -17.03 -14.99 5.74
C ILE A 90 -17.63 -14.46 7.06
N ASP A 91 -18.89 -14.81 7.35
CA ASP A 91 -19.59 -14.39 8.57
C ASP A 91 -19.00 -15.01 9.85
N ASP A 92 -18.34 -16.17 9.77
CA ASP A 92 -17.73 -16.82 10.95
C ASP A 92 -16.46 -16.11 11.45
N PHE A 93 -15.89 -15.21 10.63
CA PHE A 93 -14.71 -14.43 10.98
C PHE A 93 -15.02 -13.12 11.72
N PHE A 94 -16.31 -12.72 11.81
CA PHE A 94 -16.73 -11.45 12.40
C PHE A 94 -17.76 -11.65 13.51
N ASP A 95 -17.63 -10.89 14.61
CA ASP A 95 -18.65 -10.81 15.64
C ASP A 95 -19.85 -9.97 15.16
N GLN A 96 -20.93 -9.94 15.96
CA GLN A 96 -22.14 -9.16 15.64
C GLN A 96 -21.90 -7.64 15.56
N ARG A 97 -20.71 -7.16 15.94
CA ARG A 97 -20.28 -5.76 15.87
C ARG A 97 -19.33 -5.51 14.70
N GLY A 98 -19.04 -6.53 13.89
CA GLY A 98 -18.15 -6.45 12.73
C GLY A 98 -16.66 -6.45 13.09
N HIS A 99 -16.30 -6.88 14.29
CA HIS A 99 -14.91 -7.08 14.71
C HIS A 99 -14.46 -8.52 14.48
N TRP A 100 -13.15 -8.72 14.29
CA TRP A 100 -12.60 -10.06 14.08
C TRP A 100 -12.84 -10.97 15.28
N VAL A 101 -13.34 -12.17 15.01
CA VAL A 101 -13.33 -13.30 15.96
C VAL A 101 -11.93 -13.91 16.02
N ASP A 102 -11.29 -14.09 14.86
CA ASP A 102 -9.89 -14.49 14.74
C ASP A 102 -9.18 -13.58 13.72
N LYS A 103 -8.21 -12.79 14.20
CA LYS A 103 -7.53 -11.81 13.36
C LYS A 103 -6.47 -12.53 12.52
N PRO A 104 -6.50 -12.43 11.19
CA PRO A 104 -5.47 -13.05 10.35
C PRO A 104 -4.09 -12.53 10.76
N GLN A 105 -3.16 -13.49 10.92
CA GLN A 105 -1.80 -13.23 11.35
C GLN A 105 -1.15 -12.18 10.44
N GLN A 106 -0.35 -11.30 11.04
CA GLN A 106 0.33 -10.24 10.31
C GLN A 106 1.33 -10.84 9.31
N TRP A 107 1.38 -10.25 8.13
CA TRP A 107 2.24 -10.67 7.03
C TRP A 107 3.71 -10.76 7.47
N GLN A 108 4.42 -11.83 7.11
CA GLN A 108 5.85 -12.00 7.38
C GLN A 108 6.68 -11.78 6.10
N THR A 109 7.77 -11.03 6.21
CA THR A 109 8.74 -10.80 5.13
C THR A 109 9.97 -11.67 5.30
N PRO A 110 10.58 -12.22 4.22
CA PRO A 110 11.83 -12.97 4.31
C PRO A 110 12.98 -12.15 4.92
N GLU A 111 13.88 -12.82 5.65
CA GLU A 111 15.01 -12.19 6.35
C GLU A 111 16.24 -11.96 5.45
N ASN A 112 16.45 -12.79 4.40
CA ASN A 112 17.59 -12.68 3.49
C ASN A 112 17.32 -11.66 2.36
N ALA A 113 18.25 -10.75 2.09
CA ALA A 113 18.11 -9.70 1.08
C ALA A 113 17.90 -10.22 -0.36
N LEU A 114 18.45 -11.38 -0.73
CA LEU A 114 18.22 -11.99 -2.05
C LEU A 114 16.81 -12.55 -2.16
N GLU A 115 16.39 -13.34 -1.17
CA GLU A 115 15.03 -13.87 -1.06
C GLU A 115 14.01 -12.73 -0.97
N GLN A 116 14.34 -11.64 -0.27
CA GLN A 116 13.50 -10.46 -0.16
C GLN A 116 13.28 -9.79 -1.54
N LYS A 117 14.30 -9.70 -2.39
CA LYS A 117 14.14 -9.14 -3.74
C LYS A 117 13.22 -10.01 -4.60
N GLN A 118 13.44 -11.32 -4.60
CA GLN A 118 12.60 -12.25 -5.37
C GLN A 118 11.16 -12.25 -4.84
N PHE A 119 11.01 -12.27 -3.51
CA PHE A 119 9.72 -12.16 -2.83
C PHE A 119 8.97 -10.90 -3.22
N LEU A 120 9.64 -9.74 -3.24
CA LEU A 120 9.01 -8.47 -3.63
C LEU A 120 8.54 -8.46 -5.08
N VAL A 121 9.23 -9.16 -5.99
CA VAL A 121 8.79 -9.34 -7.38
C VAL A 121 7.50 -10.16 -7.41
N VAL A 122 7.48 -11.33 -6.76
CA VAL A 122 6.28 -12.18 -6.74
C VAL A 122 5.11 -11.51 -6.02
N LEU A 123 5.37 -10.80 -4.91
CA LEU A 123 4.36 -10.02 -4.21
C LEU A 123 3.78 -8.92 -5.12
N ALA A 124 4.62 -8.23 -5.87
CA ALA A 124 4.18 -7.26 -6.85
C ALA A 124 3.34 -7.94 -7.94
N GLU A 125 3.68 -9.11 -8.45
CA GLU A 125 2.81 -9.80 -9.41
C GLU A 125 1.46 -10.22 -8.78
N CYS A 126 1.49 -10.73 -7.56
CA CYS A 126 0.29 -11.17 -6.85
C CYS A 126 -0.67 -10.02 -6.55
N LEU A 127 -0.16 -8.89 -6.07
CA LEU A 127 -0.97 -7.69 -5.85
C LEU A 127 -1.60 -7.16 -7.16
N GLU A 128 -1.06 -7.49 -8.34
CA GLU A 128 -1.57 -7.03 -9.66
C GLU A 128 -2.71 -7.92 -10.14
N ARG A 129 -2.70 -9.19 -9.70
CA ARG A 129 -3.76 -10.17 -9.96
C ARG A 129 -4.97 -9.98 -9.05
N LEU A 130 -4.82 -9.29 -7.91
CA LEU A 130 -5.94 -8.98 -7.04
C LEU A 130 -6.84 -7.88 -7.65
N PRO A 131 -8.16 -7.93 -7.40
CA PRO A 131 -9.04 -6.81 -7.69
C PRO A 131 -8.52 -5.51 -7.09
N ALA A 132 -8.54 -4.43 -7.87
CA ALA A 132 -7.86 -3.18 -7.53
C ALA A 132 -8.29 -2.57 -6.19
N LYS A 133 -9.55 -2.78 -5.77
CA LYS A 133 -10.03 -2.33 -4.45
C LYS A 133 -9.47 -3.16 -3.29
N LEU A 134 -9.27 -4.47 -3.48
CA LEU A 134 -8.65 -5.35 -2.49
C LEU A 134 -7.15 -5.07 -2.37
N SER A 135 -6.44 -4.93 -3.49
CA SER A 135 -5.04 -4.51 -3.45
C SER A 135 -4.90 -3.10 -2.86
N GLY A 136 -5.80 -2.17 -3.21
CA GLY A 136 -5.78 -0.80 -2.72
C GLY A 136 -6.00 -0.68 -1.22
N ILE A 137 -7.00 -1.36 -0.67
CA ILE A 137 -7.26 -1.34 0.77
C ILE A 137 -6.12 -2.02 1.55
N PHE A 138 -5.54 -3.10 1.02
CA PHE A 138 -4.35 -3.73 1.59
C PHE A 138 -3.15 -2.78 1.60
N MET A 139 -2.90 -2.06 0.50
CA MET A 139 -1.80 -1.07 0.46
C MET A 139 -1.99 0.05 1.48
N MET A 140 -3.22 0.56 1.63
CA MET A 140 -3.51 1.59 2.62
C MET A 140 -3.35 1.07 4.06
N ARG A 141 -3.85 -0.13 4.36
CA ARG A 141 -3.84 -0.64 5.73
C ARG A 141 -2.52 -1.30 6.14
N ASP A 142 -2.05 -2.25 5.35
CA ASP A 142 -0.97 -3.15 5.73
C ASP A 142 0.42 -2.61 5.32
N VAL A 143 0.51 -1.75 4.29
CA VAL A 143 1.78 -1.18 3.82
C VAL A 143 1.99 0.27 4.27
N GLN A 144 0.92 1.06 4.36
CA GLN A 144 0.97 2.46 4.74
C GLN A 144 0.54 2.72 6.18
N GLU A 145 -0.01 1.70 6.84
CA GLU A 145 -0.47 1.74 8.24
C GLU A 145 -1.54 2.82 8.47
N ILE A 146 -2.37 3.12 7.45
CA ILE A 146 -3.51 4.03 7.61
C ILE A 146 -4.56 3.36 8.50
N ASP A 147 -5.17 4.13 9.38
CA ASP A 147 -6.23 3.65 10.25
C ASP A 147 -7.52 3.32 9.50
N ASN A 148 -8.18 2.25 9.95
CA ASN A 148 -9.41 1.77 9.33
C ASN A 148 -10.52 2.82 9.34
N GLU A 149 -10.61 3.66 10.37
CA GLU A 149 -11.58 4.75 10.43
C GLU A 149 -11.42 5.74 9.27
N ILE A 150 -10.16 6.08 8.95
CA ILE A 150 -9.82 6.95 7.82
C ILE A 150 -10.14 6.23 6.51
N ILE A 151 -9.75 4.96 6.38
CA ILE A 151 -10.03 4.15 5.19
C ILE A 151 -11.54 4.07 4.91
N CYS A 152 -12.36 3.82 5.93
CA CYS A 152 -13.82 3.73 5.80
C CYS A 152 -14.42 5.04 5.31
N LYS A 153 -13.98 6.17 5.88
CA LYS A 153 -14.42 7.51 5.47
C LYS A 153 -14.01 7.84 4.04
N GLU A 154 -12.78 7.51 3.65
CA GLU A 154 -12.24 7.85 2.33
C GLU A 154 -12.85 7.01 1.19
N LEU A 155 -13.15 5.75 1.47
CA LEU A 155 -13.71 4.80 0.50
C LEU A 155 -15.24 4.74 0.51
N ASP A 156 -15.90 5.46 1.41
CA ASP A 156 -17.35 5.42 1.64
C ASP A 156 -17.86 3.98 1.86
N ILE A 157 -17.20 3.26 2.78
CA ILE A 157 -17.54 1.89 3.15
C ILE A 157 -17.72 1.76 4.66
N THR A 158 -18.51 0.76 5.08
CA THR A 158 -18.66 0.44 6.49
C THR A 158 -17.40 -0.23 7.05
N THR A 159 -17.20 -0.12 8.37
CA THR A 159 -16.12 -0.82 9.09
C THR A 159 -16.11 -2.32 8.81
N THR A 160 -17.29 -2.95 8.83
CA THR A 160 -17.46 -4.37 8.51
C THR A 160 -17.00 -4.68 7.08
N ASN A 161 -17.39 -3.87 6.09
CA ASN A 161 -16.97 -4.06 4.71
C ASN A 161 -15.44 -3.89 4.55
N ALA A 162 -14.84 -2.90 5.21
CA ALA A 162 -13.39 -2.70 5.20
C ALA A 162 -12.64 -3.94 5.71
N TRP A 163 -13.11 -4.53 6.81
CA TRP A 163 -12.49 -5.74 7.34
C TRP A 163 -12.66 -6.95 6.43
N VAL A 164 -13.84 -7.16 5.84
CA VAL A 164 -14.09 -8.20 4.84
C VAL A 164 -13.17 -8.04 3.63
N MET A 165 -13.01 -6.82 3.12
CA MET A 165 -12.11 -6.53 2.01
C MET A 165 -10.65 -6.81 2.39
N LEU A 166 -10.21 -6.41 3.59
CA LEU A 166 -8.85 -6.71 4.07
C LEU A 166 -8.61 -8.22 4.24
N TYR A 167 -9.60 -8.95 4.75
CA TYR A 167 -9.54 -10.41 4.82
C TYR A 167 -9.27 -11.02 3.44
N ARG A 168 -10.13 -10.69 2.48
CA ARG A 168 -10.08 -11.21 1.11
C ARG A 168 -8.77 -10.84 0.44
N ALA A 169 -8.28 -9.62 0.66
CA ALA A 169 -6.99 -9.19 0.14
C ALA A 169 -5.84 -10.06 0.69
N ARG A 170 -5.80 -10.30 2.01
CA ARG A 170 -4.77 -11.12 2.65
C ARG A 170 -4.83 -12.58 2.20
N MET A 171 -6.02 -13.16 2.14
CA MET A 171 -6.21 -14.55 1.71
C MET A 171 -5.88 -14.74 0.22
N GLY A 172 -6.30 -13.81 -0.63
CA GLY A 172 -5.95 -13.82 -2.06
C GLY A 172 -4.44 -13.71 -2.27
N LEU A 173 -3.76 -12.82 -1.54
CA LEU A 173 -2.30 -12.69 -1.58
C LEU A 173 -1.60 -13.95 -1.09
N ARG A 174 -2.05 -14.52 0.03
CA ARG A 174 -1.51 -15.77 0.58
C ARG A 174 -1.61 -16.91 -0.44
N LYS A 175 -2.79 -17.15 -1.01
CA LYS A 175 -3.01 -18.19 -2.03
C LYS A 175 -2.12 -17.98 -3.26
N CYS A 176 -2.01 -16.74 -3.73
CA CYS A 176 -1.15 -16.41 -4.87
C CYS A 176 0.32 -16.69 -4.56
N LEU A 177 0.80 -16.28 -3.40
CA LEU A 177 2.19 -16.50 -2.99
C LEU A 177 2.48 -17.98 -2.73
N GLU A 178 1.56 -18.74 -2.13
CA GLU A 178 1.71 -20.19 -1.99
C GLU A 178 1.87 -20.88 -3.36
N MET A 179 1.17 -20.43 -4.40
CA MET A 179 1.30 -20.98 -5.76
C MET A 179 2.58 -20.55 -6.50
N HIS A 180 3.02 -19.31 -6.31
CA HIS A 180 4.09 -18.69 -7.11
C HIS A 180 5.45 -18.56 -6.40
N TRP A 181 5.50 -18.77 -5.08
CA TRP A 181 6.72 -18.68 -4.27
C TRP A 181 7.13 -20.02 -3.64
N ILE A 182 6.18 -20.86 -3.22
CA ILE A 182 6.48 -22.10 -2.46
C ILE A 182 6.72 -23.31 -3.38
N MET A 183 6.54 -23.18 -4.69
CA MET A 183 6.78 -24.27 -5.67
C MET A 183 8.12 -24.18 -6.43
N GLU A 184 9.05 -23.32 -5.99
CA GLU A 184 10.48 -23.35 -6.37
C GLU A 184 11.34 -23.79 -5.17
#